data_AF-A0A930Y037-F1
#
_entry.id   AF-A0A930Y037-F1
#
_cell.length_a   1.000
_cell.length_b   1.000
_cell.length_c   1.000
_cell.angle_alpha   90.00
_cell.angle_beta   90.00
_cell.angle_gamma   90.00
#
_symmetry.space_group_name_H-M   'P 1'
#
loop_
_entity.id
_entity.type
_entity.pdbx_description
1 polymer ?
#
loop_
_entity_poly.entity_id
_entity_poly.type
_entity_poly.pdbx_seq_one_letter_code
_entity_poly.pdbx_strand_id
1 'polypeptide(L)'
;MMFTKMIYKTAVCLGLILVMQQNCFAQTKTKDELKAEREELKTEMKSKDAEERKVKFEKLSEPKTSGISSVDELASNSTKMLVSTKEINVLVPEMYKRTIGESVDGVADVTVKKPTLDELGALGMNIATQVKTVADMSATIASAANDLKSASMMQIPKATKSLNFSKDVLALVLPELNLNLKVLYNLIATLKSSGNY
;
A
#
# COMPACT_ATOMS: atom_id res chain seq x y z
N MET A 1 -5.89 18.16 32.16
CA MET A 1 -6.33 17.23 31.07
C MET A 1 -5.48 17.36 29.79
N MET A 2 -4.17 17.63 29.92
CA MET A 2 -3.22 17.76 28.77
C MET A 2 -2.10 16.71 28.81
N PHE A 3 -1.72 16.22 30.00
CA PHE A 3 -0.66 15.23 30.17
C PHE A 3 -1.02 13.84 29.64
N THR A 4 -2.29 13.42 29.71
CA THR A 4 -2.72 12.08 29.28
C THR A 4 -2.74 11.91 27.76
N LYS A 5 -2.96 12.99 26.99
CA LYS A 5 -2.95 12.94 25.51
C LYS A 5 -1.53 12.92 24.93
N MET A 6 -0.55 13.43 25.67
CA MET A 6 0.85 13.48 25.23
C MET A 6 1.52 12.10 25.38
N ILE A 7 1.21 11.37 26.46
CA ILE A 7 1.75 10.03 26.72
C ILE A 7 1.27 9.01 25.67
N TYR A 8 0.03 9.14 25.17
CA TYR A 8 -0.50 8.24 24.14
C TYR A 8 0.14 8.44 22.77
N LYS A 9 0.50 9.68 22.40
CA LYS A 9 1.19 9.97 21.13
C LYS A 9 2.66 9.51 21.17
N THR A 10 3.33 9.63 22.30
CA THR A 10 4.71 9.16 22.45
C THR A 10 4.79 7.62 22.54
N ALA A 11 3.79 6.96 23.14
CA ALA A 11 3.72 5.50 23.18
C ALA A 11 3.45 4.86 21.80
N VAL A 12 2.69 5.52 20.92
CA VAL A 12 2.47 5.06 19.54
C VAL A 12 3.72 5.28 18.68
N CYS A 13 4.45 6.39 18.85
CA CYS A 13 5.71 6.62 18.15
C CYS A 13 6.84 5.70 18.64
N LEU A 14 6.90 5.37 19.94
CA LEU A 14 7.88 4.41 20.47
C LEU A 14 7.50 2.96 20.16
N GLY A 15 6.21 2.61 20.16
CA GLY A 15 5.74 1.27 19.78
C GLY A 15 6.01 0.93 18.30
N LEU A 16 5.96 1.92 17.41
CA LEU A 16 6.32 1.75 16.00
C LEU A 16 7.84 1.63 15.77
N ILE A 17 8.67 2.12 16.69
CA ILE A 17 10.14 2.04 16.59
C ILE A 17 10.68 0.80 17.34
N LEU A 18 10.04 0.37 18.43
CA LEU A 18 10.50 -0.77 19.25
C LEU A 18 10.26 -2.15 18.61
N VAL A 19 9.35 -2.28 17.66
CA VAL A 19 9.19 -3.54 16.90
C VAL A 19 10.28 -3.70 15.84
N MET A 20 11.04 -2.64 15.52
CA MET A 20 12.18 -2.71 14.60
C MET A 20 13.54 -2.95 15.29
N GLN A 21 13.63 -2.80 16.62
CA GLN A 21 14.92 -2.81 17.32
C GLN A 21 15.27 -4.12 18.06
N GLN A 22 14.47 -5.18 17.95
CA GLN A 22 14.83 -6.48 18.54
C GLN A 22 15.72 -7.38 17.67
N ASN A 23 16.08 -6.96 16.45
CA ASN A 23 17.10 -7.66 15.65
C ASN A 23 18.41 -6.88 15.68
N CYS A 24 18.99 -6.77 16.87
CA CYS A 24 20.38 -6.34 17.04
C CYS A 24 21.30 -7.49 16.60
N PHE A 25 21.38 -7.71 15.28
CA PHE A 25 22.52 -8.17 14.49
C PHE A 25 22.11 -7.94 13.03
N ALA A 26 22.92 -7.19 12.28
CA ALA A 26 22.82 -7.09 10.84
C ALA A 26 23.22 -8.43 10.17
N GLN A 27 22.52 -9.51 10.52
CA GLN A 27 22.62 -10.77 9.82
C GLN A 27 21.72 -10.65 8.59
N THR A 28 22.33 -10.49 7.43
CA THR A 28 21.65 -10.68 6.15
C THR A 28 20.90 -12.02 6.23
N LYS A 29 19.58 -12.00 6.06
CA LYS A 29 18.77 -13.23 6.04
C LYS A 29 19.44 -14.25 5.12
N THR A 30 19.56 -15.48 5.60
CA THR A 30 20.06 -16.59 4.81
C THR A 30 19.15 -16.83 3.59
N LYS A 31 19.67 -17.52 2.57
CA LYS A 31 18.89 -17.86 1.38
C LYS A 31 17.63 -18.67 1.72
N ASP A 32 17.72 -19.54 2.73
CA ASP A 32 16.61 -20.38 3.17
C ASP A 32 15.55 -19.56 3.92
N GLU A 33 15.95 -18.62 4.78
CA GLU A 33 15.02 -17.69 5.44
C GLU A 33 14.30 -16.79 4.43
N LEU A 34 15.03 -16.29 3.42
CA LEU A 34 14.45 -15.49 2.34
C LEU A 34 13.46 -16.29 1.50
N LYS A 35 13.74 -17.58 1.27
CA LYS A 35 12.84 -18.48 0.57
C LYS A 35 11.59 -18.78 1.40
N ALA A 36 11.73 -19.05 2.70
CA ALA A 36 10.60 -19.30 3.59
C ALA A 36 9.66 -18.09 3.67
N GLU A 37 10.21 -16.89 3.91
CA GLU A 37 9.42 -15.64 3.90
C GLU A 37 8.72 -15.42 2.56
N ARG A 38 9.37 -15.78 1.45
CA ARG A 38 8.77 -15.64 0.12
C ARG A 38 7.57 -16.55 -0.07
N GLU A 39 7.60 -17.78 0.43
CA GLU A 39 6.45 -18.68 0.35
C GLU A 39 5.28 -18.19 1.22
N GLU A 40 5.56 -17.60 2.38
CA GLU A 40 4.55 -16.92 3.20
C GLU A 40 3.93 -15.73 2.44
N LEU A 41 4.75 -14.88 1.84
CA LEU A 41 4.29 -13.73 1.05
C LEU A 41 3.50 -14.16 -0.19
N LYS A 42 3.94 -15.21 -0.88
CA LYS A 42 3.21 -15.83 -2.01
C LYS A 42 1.83 -16.31 -1.56
N THR A 43 1.74 -16.89 -0.35
CA THR A 43 0.48 -17.30 0.25
C THR A 43 -0.39 -16.10 0.63
N GLU A 44 0.18 -15.05 1.23
CA GLU A 44 -0.54 -13.81 1.58
C GLU A 44 -1.09 -13.10 0.32
N MET A 45 -0.32 -13.06 -0.78
CA MET A 45 -0.74 -12.50 -2.08
C MET A 45 -1.92 -13.24 -2.73
N LYS A 46 -2.11 -14.52 -2.39
CA LYS A 46 -3.22 -15.38 -2.82
C LYS A 46 -4.28 -15.57 -1.74
N SER A 47 -4.13 -14.92 -0.60
CA SER A 47 -5.13 -15.01 0.45
C SER A 47 -6.45 -14.47 -0.08
N LYS A 48 -7.54 -15.05 0.41
CA LYS A 48 -8.89 -14.58 0.11
C LYS A 48 -9.04 -13.08 0.35
N ASP A 49 -8.44 -12.56 1.42
CA ASP A 49 -8.47 -11.12 1.73
C ASP A 49 -7.77 -10.28 0.66
N ALA A 50 -6.63 -10.72 0.13
CA ALA A 50 -5.92 -10.03 -0.95
C ALA A 50 -6.71 -10.06 -2.26
N GLU A 51 -7.28 -11.21 -2.61
CA GLU A 51 -8.13 -11.35 -3.80
C GLU A 51 -9.40 -10.51 -3.69
N GLU A 52 -10.04 -10.50 -2.52
CA GLU A 52 -11.21 -9.66 -2.26
C GLU A 52 -10.90 -8.17 -2.37
N ARG A 53 -9.72 -7.72 -1.91
CA ARG A 53 -9.30 -6.31 -2.10
C ARG A 53 -9.19 -5.98 -3.58
N LYS A 54 -8.57 -6.85 -4.37
CA LYS A 54 -8.44 -6.67 -5.84
C LYS A 54 -9.81 -6.59 -6.51
N VAL A 55 -10.75 -7.47 -6.16
CA VAL A 55 -12.12 -7.42 -6.66
C VAL A 55 -12.84 -6.13 -6.25
N LYS A 56 -12.62 -5.65 -5.02
CA LYS A 56 -13.22 -4.38 -4.54
C LYS A 56 -12.65 -3.17 -5.28
N PHE A 57 -11.35 -3.16 -5.61
CA PHE A 57 -10.77 -2.11 -6.45
C PHE A 57 -11.44 -1.97 -7.81
N GLU A 58 -11.85 -3.09 -8.43
CA GLU A 58 -12.55 -3.07 -9.72
C GLU A 58 -14.00 -2.57 -9.65
N LYS A 59 -14.61 -2.65 -8.47
CA LYS A 59 -16.00 -2.20 -8.25
C LYS A 59 -16.08 -0.72 -7.87
N LEU A 60 -14.98 -0.15 -7.37
CA LEU A 60 -14.92 1.26 -7.02
C LEU A 60 -14.85 2.11 -8.29
N SER A 61 -15.76 3.07 -8.37
CA SER A 61 -15.83 4.04 -9.46
C SER A 61 -15.86 5.45 -8.89
N GLU A 62 -15.18 6.36 -9.59
CA GLU A 62 -15.12 7.76 -9.20
C GLU A 62 -16.55 8.35 -9.13
N PRO A 63 -16.92 8.95 -8.00
CA PRO A 63 -18.22 9.60 -7.87
C PRO A 63 -18.24 10.92 -8.65
N LYS A 64 -19.45 11.37 -8.99
CA LYS A 64 -19.65 12.71 -9.56
C LYS A 64 -19.28 13.78 -8.53
N THR A 65 -18.75 14.90 -9.00
CA THR A 65 -18.42 16.05 -8.16
C THR A 65 -19.62 16.51 -7.32
N SER A 66 -19.33 16.82 -6.07
CA SER A 66 -20.28 17.29 -5.07
C SER A 66 -20.42 18.80 -5.07
N GLY A 67 -19.42 19.53 -5.59
CA GLY A 67 -19.34 20.99 -5.52
C GLY A 67 -18.76 21.50 -4.21
N ILE A 68 -18.19 20.62 -3.37
CA ILE A 68 -17.42 20.98 -2.18
C ILE A 68 -15.95 20.66 -2.47
N SER A 69 -15.11 21.69 -2.59
CA SER A 69 -13.73 21.54 -3.07
C SER A 69 -12.93 20.49 -2.30
N SER A 70 -12.98 20.52 -0.97
CA SER A 70 -12.23 19.59 -0.11
C SER A 70 -12.64 18.13 -0.30
N VAL A 71 -13.93 17.88 -0.55
CA VAL A 71 -14.47 16.53 -0.79
C VAL A 71 -14.16 16.06 -2.21
N ASP A 72 -14.28 16.96 -3.18
CA ASP A 72 -14.02 16.65 -4.60
C ASP A 72 -12.53 16.42 -4.86
N GLU A 73 -11.65 17.22 -4.24
CA GLU A 73 -10.20 17.02 -4.27
C GLU A 73 -9.80 15.69 -3.60
N LEU A 74 -10.39 15.37 -2.44
CA LEU A 74 -10.14 14.10 -1.77
C LEU A 74 -10.56 12.92 -2.64
N ALA A 75 -11.75 12.98 -3.25
CA ALA A 75 -12.23 11.95 -4.16
C ALA A 75 -11.32 11.80 -5.39
N SER A 76 -10.91 12.90 -6.02
CA SER A 76 -10.01 12.87 -7.18
C SER A 76 -8.64 12.26 -6.82
N ASN A 77 -8.08 12.62 -5.67
CA ASN A 77 -6.82 12.06 -5.20
C ASN A 77 -6.97 10.57 -4.85
N SER A 78 -8.11 10.17 -4.27
CA SER A 78 -8.45 8.75 -4.07
C SER A 78 -8.55 8.00 -5.37
N THR A 79 -9.15 8.57 -6.43
CA THR A 79 -9.17 7.96 -7.77
C THR A 79 -7.75 7.73 -8.30
N LYS A 80 -6.87 8.73 -8.23
CA LYS A 80 -5.47 8.60 -8.66
C LYS A 80 -4.73 7.52 -7.87
N MET A 81 -4.93 7.47 -6.55
CA MET A 81 -4.33 6.46 -5.69
C MET A 81 -4.82 5.04 -6.04
N LEU A 82 -6.13 4.89 -6.29
CA LEU A 82 -6.72 3.63 -6.72
C LEU A 82 -6.11 3.14 -8.05
N VAL A 83 -6.03 4.02 -9.05
CA VAL A 83 -5.44 3.69 -10.36
C VAL A 83 -3.98 3.28 -10.21
N SER A 84 -3.17 4.06 -9.49
CA SER A 84 -1.75 3.73 -9.32
C SER A 84 -1.55 2.43 -8.51
N THR A 85 -2.39 2.16 -7.51
CA THR A 85 -2.35 0.89 -6.77
C THR A 85 -2.67 -0.29 -7.69
N LYS A 86 -3.62 -0.16 -8.62
CA LYS A 86 -3.91 -1.20 -9.62
C LYS A 86 -2.71 -1.48 -10.53
N GLU A 87 -2.00 -0.44 -10.97
CA GLU A 87 -0.77 -0.59 -11.77
C GLU A 87 0.32 -1.32 -10.97
N ILE A 88 0.52 -0.96 -9.70
CA ILE A 88 1.47 -1.65 -8.81
C ILE A 88 1.09 -3.13 -8.65
N ASN A 89 -0.19 -3.45 -8.54
CA ASN A 89 -0.68 -4.83 -8.44
C ASN A 89 -0.41 -5.69 -9.67
N VAL A 90 -0.08 -5.07 -10.81
CA VAL A 90 0.40 -5.75 -12.01
C VAL A 90 1.94 -5.84 -12.00
N LEU A 91 2.61 -4.75 -11.67
CA LEU A 91 4.07 -4.66 -11.68
C LEU A 91 4.75 -5.55 -10.64
N VAL A 92 4.22 -5.64 -9.42
CA VAL A 92 4.87 -6.42 -8.34
C VAL A 92 4.91 -7.92 -8.66
N PRO A 93 3.82 -8.57 -9.11
CA PRO A 93 3.89 -9.95 -9.60
C PRO A 93 4.86 -10.14 -10.78
N GLU A 94 5.00 -9.15 -11.66
CA GLU A 94 5.98 -9.20 -12.75
C GLU A 94 7.42 -9.16 -12.21
N MET A 95 7.71 -8.24 -11.29
CA MET A 95 9.02 -8.17 -10.62
C MET A 95 9.34 -9.44 -9.85
N TYR A 96 8.34 -10.03 -9.19
CA TYR A 96 8.45 -11.33 -8.55
C TYR A 96 8.87 -12.39 -9.58
N LYS A 97 8.13 -12.53 -10.68
CA LYS A 97 8.42 -13.50 -11.73
C LYS A 97 9.83 -13.32 -12.27
N ARG A 98 10.23 -12.09 -12.59
CA ARG A 98 11.56 -11.77 -13.13
C ARG A 98 12.68 -12.04 -12.14
N THR A 99 12.45 -11.88 -10.84
CA THR A 99 13.46 -12.12 -9.80
C THR A 99 13.64 -13.62 -9.53
N ILE A 100 12.53 -14.36 -9.47
CA ILE A 100 12.50 -15.75 -9.03
C ILE A 100 12.61 -16.75 -10.19
N GLY A 101 12.20 -16.35 -11.39
CA GLY A 101 12.03 -17.25 -12.53
C GLY A 101 10.76 -18.10 -12.44
N GLU A 102 9.80 -17.70 -11.62
CA GLU A 102 8.51 -18.38 -11.42
C GLU A 102 7.43 -17.34 -11.10
N SER A 103 6.26 -17.46 -11.71
CA SER A 103 5.12 -16.60 -11.38
C SER A 103 4.63 -16.84 -9.94
N VAL A 104 3.85 -15.91 -9.41
CA VAL A 104 3.16 -16.10 -8.13
C VAL A 104 2.27 -17.36 -8.17
N ASP A 105 1.81 -17.76 -9.35
CA ASP A 105 1.00 -18.97 -9.59
C ASP A 105 1.79 -20.27 -9.72
N GLY A 106 3.12 -20.23 -9.67
CA GLY A 106 3.96 -21.42 -9.79
C GLY A 106 4.37 -21.76 -11.22
N VAL A 107 4.12 -20.87 -12.19
CA VAL A 107 4.51 -21.10 -13.58
C VAL A 107 5.97 -20.68 -13.76
N ALA A 108 6.85 -21.64 -14.00
CA ALA A 108 8.27 -21.39 -14.22
C ALA A 108 8.51 -20.65 -15.55
N ASP A 109 9.38 -19.65 -15.52
CA ASP A 109 9.82 -18.85 -16.66
C ASP A 109 11.22 -18.29 -16.35
N VAL A 110 12.25 -19.03 -16.74
CA VAL A 110 13.66 -18.68 -16.49
C VAL A 110 14.27 -17.85 -17.62
N THR A 111 13.47 -17.52 -18.64
CA THR A 111 13.93 -16.79 -19.84
C THR A 111 13.81 -15.29 -19.71
N VAL A 112 13.12 -14.81 -18.67
CA VAL A 112 12.90 -13.39 -18.42
C VAL A 112 14.14 -12.70 -17.83
N LYS A 113 14.37 -11.47 -18.28
CA LYS A 113 15.43 -10.63 -17.74
C LYS A 113 15.16 -10.30 -16.26
N LYS A 114 16.10 -10.66 -15.38
CA LYS A 114 16.06 -10.28 -13.97
C LYS A 114 15.99 -8.75 -13.81
N PRO A 115 15.22 -8.23 -12.83
CA PRO A 115 15.23 -6.80 -12.56
C PRO A 115 16.55 -6.41 -11.90
N THR A 116 16.93 -5.15 -12.08
CA THR A 116 18.04 -4.51 -11.38
C THR A 116 17.62 -4.08 -9.98
N LEU A 117 18.59 -3.84 -9.09
CA LEU A 117 18.31 -3.27 -7.77
C LEU A 117 17.68 -1.87 -7.88
N ASP A 118 18.04 -1.09 -8.91
CA ASP A 118 17.48 0.23 -9.15
C ASP A 118 16.01 0.16 -9.57
N GLU A 119 15.63 -0.78 -10.45
CA GLU A 119 14.23 -1.01 -10.83
C GLU A 119 13.38 -1.36 -9.60
N LEU A 120 13.84 -2.30 -8.76
CA LEU A 120 13.10 -2.68 -7.54
C LEU A 120 13.09 -1.56 -6.50
N GLY A 121 14.21 -0.85 -6.34
CA GLY A 121 14.34 0.26 -5.39
C GLY A 121 13.44 1.44 -5.76
N ALA A 122 13.38 1.79 -7.05
CA ALA A 122 12.50 2.84 -7.56
C ALA A 122 11.02 2.51 -7.32
N LEU A 123 10.62 1.25 -7.59
CA LEU A 123 9.26 0.81 -7.31
C LEU A 123 8.97 0.81 -5.80
N GLY A 124 9.89 0.34 -4.96
CA GLY A 124 9.76 0.38 -3.51
C GLY A 124 9.59 1.81 -2.97
N MET A 125 10.36 2.76 -3.49
CA MET A 125 10.25 4.18 -3.14
C MET A 125 8.92 4.80 -3.59
N ASN A 126 8.43 4.42 -4.77
CA ASN A 126 7.10 4.85 -5.25
C ASN A 126 6.01 4.34 -4.28
N ILE A 127 6.01 3.06 -3.93
CA ILE A 127 5.03 2.47 -3.00
C ILE A 127 5.12 3.14 -1.63
N ALA A 128 6.33 3.34 -1.08
CA ALA A 128 6.51 4.03 0.21
C ALA A 128 5.98 5.47 0.18
N THR A 129 6.16 6.18 -0.94
CA THR A 129 5.58 7.51 -1.16
C THR A 129 4.05 7.44 -1.16
N GLN A 130 3.46 6.45 -1.82
CA GLN A 130 2.01 6.27 -1.83
C GLN A 130 1.45 5.93 -0.44
N VAL A 131 2.14 5.11 0.36
CA VAL A 131 1.77 4.84 1.75
C VAL A 131 1.72 6.14 2.57
N LYS A 132 2.71 7.02 2.40
CA LYS A 132 2.70 8.35 3.04
C LYS A 132 1.51 9.18 2.56
N THR A 133 1.26 9.23 1.25
CA THR A 133 0.12 9.96 0.68
C THR A 133 -1.21 9.46 1.23
N VAL A 134 -1.38 8.15 1.45
CA VAL A 134 -2.58 7.57 2.08
C VAL A 134 -2.75 8.08 3.52
N ALA A 135 -1.67 8.19 4.29
CA ALA A 135 -1.72 8.76 5.64
C ALA A 135 -2.11 10.25 5.62
N ASP A 136 -1.53 11.03 4.70
CA ASP A 136 -1.84 12.45 4.53
C ASP A 136 -3.30 12.67 4.13
N MET A 137 -3.82 11.90 3.17
CA MET A 137 -5.23 11.92 2.77
C MET A 137 -6.16 11.46 3.89
N SER A 138 -5.76 10.47 4.69
CA SER A 138 -6.55 10.01 5.83
C SER A 138 -6.71 11.12 6.88
N ALA A 139 -5.71 11.98 7.04
CA ALA A 139 -5.79 13.13 7.93
C ALA A 139 -6.78 14.21 7.43
N THR A 140 -7.01 14.33 6.12
CA THR A 140 -7.94 15.32 5.55
C THR A 140 -9.41 14.88 5.59
N ILE A 141 -9.70 13.61 5.87
CA ILE A 141 -11.08 13.07 5.94
C ILE A 141 -11.94 13.85 6.94
N ALA A 142 -11.40 14.16 8.12
CA ALA A 142 -12.15 14.84 9.16
C ALA A 142 -12.52 16.28 8.76
N SER A 143 -11.61 16.97 8.07
CA SER A 143 -11.86 18.32 7.55
C SER A 143 -12.92 18.28 6.44
N ALA A 144 -12.75 17.39 5.45
CA ALA A 144 -13.74 17.21 4.39
C ALA A 144 -15.13 16.85 4.95
N ALA A 145 -15.19 16.00 5.98
CA ALA A 145 -16.44 15.66 6.67
C ALA A 145 -17.07 16.84 7.42
N ASN A 146 -16.28 17.78 7.93
CA ASN A 146 -16.81 18.98 8.57
C ASN A 146 -17.41 19.95 7.55
N ASP A 147 -16.81 20.07 6.37
CA ASP A 147 -17.31 20.95 5.31
C ASP A 147 -18.70 20.55 4.80
N LEU A 148 -19.07 19.26 4.94
CA LEU A 148 -20.44 18.78 4.68
C LEU A 148 -21.50 19.48 5.56
N LYS A 149 -21.13 19.96 6.76
CA LYS A 149 -22.09 20.61 7.68
C LYS A 149 -22.59 21.96 7.17
N SER A 150 -21.79 22.61 6.32
CA SER A 150 -22.12 23.90 5.70
C SER A 150 -22.61 23.74 4.26
N ALA A 151 -22.75 22.50 3.78
CA ALA A 151 -23.18 22.19 2.43
C ALA A 151 -24.68 22.42 2.23
N SER A 152 -25.09 22.77 1.02
CA SER A 152 -26.50 22.83 0.67
C SER A 152 -27.14 21.44 0.66
N MET A 153 -28.46 21.38 0.88
CA MET A 153 -29.23 20.12 0.86
C MET A 153 -29.06 19.32 -0.44
N MET A 154 -28.76 19.98 -1.57
CA MET A 154 -28.52 19.32 -2.86
C MET A 154 -27.11 18.73 -2.98
N GLN A 155 -26.12 19.25 -2.25
CA GLN A 155 -24.73 18.80 -2.29
C GLN A 155 -24.48 17.63 -1.33
N ILE A 156 -25.15 17.59 -0.18
CA ILE A 156 -24.95 16.59 0.89
C ILE A 156 -24.91 15.15 0.36
N PRO A 157 -25.86 14.68 -0.48
CA PRO A 157 -25.82 13.29 -0.95
C PRO A 157 -24.59 12.97 -1.80
N LYS A 158 -24.20 13.88 -2.69
CA LYS A 158 -23.02 13.71 -3.56
C LYS A 158 -21.72 13.78 -2.75
N ALA A 159 -21.65 14.70 -1.80
CA ALA A 159 -20.50 14.86 -0.91
C ALA A 159 -20.31 13.64 -0.01
N THR A 160 -21.39 13.12 0.56
CA THR A 160 -21.36 11.88 1.37
C THR A 160 -20.88 10.69 0.55
N LYS A 161 -21.38 10.54 -0.68
CA LYS A 161 -20.93 9.46 -1.59
C LYS A 161 -19.43 9.58 -1.89
N SER A 162 -18.95 10.79 -2.16
CA SER A 162 -17.54 11.08 -2.47
C SER A 162 -16.61 10.86 -1.28
N LEU A 163 -17.06 11.24 -0.09
CA LEU A 163 -16.33 10.98 1.15
C LEU A 163 -16.25 9.49 1.48
N ASN A 164 -17.34 8.74 1.30
CA ASN A 164 -17.36 7.30 1.52
C ASN A 164 -16.48 6.56 0.50
N PHE A 165 -16.57 6.92 -0.78
CA PHE A 165 -15.66 6.42 -1.80
C PHE A 165 -14.20 6.61 -1.39
N SER A 166 -13.84 7.80 -0.93
CA SER A 166 -12.46 8.10 -0.53
C SER A 166 -12.01 7.25 0.66
N LYS A 167 -12.88 7.06 1.66
CA LYS A 167 -12.61 6.16 2.80
C LYS A 167 -12.44 4.71 2.36
N ASP A 168 -13.30 4.22 1.48
CA ASP A 168 -13.25 2.86 0.98
C ASP A 168 -11.96 2.62 0.19
N VAL A 169 -11.58 3.57 -0.69
CA VAL A 169 -10.29 3.52 -1.38
C VAL A 169 -9.15 3.44 -0.37
N LEU A 170 -9.05 4.38 0.57
CA LEU A 170 -7.93 4.45 1.53
C LEU A 170 -7.81 3.20 2.39
N ALA A 171 -8.96 2.65 2.82
CA ALA A 171 -9.00 1.41 3.60
C ALA A 171 -8.52 0.18 2.82
N LEU A 172 -8.71 0.16 1.49
CA LEU A 172 -8.27 -0.94 0.63
C LEU A 172 -6.82 -0.78 0.16
N VAL A 173 -6.40 0.44 -0.21
CA VAL A 173 -5.07 0.66 -0.79
C VAL A 173 -3.96 0.49 0.24
N LEU A 174 -4.14 0.92 1.49
CA LEU A 174 -3.09 0.84 2.51
C LEU A 174 -2.59 -0.60 2.76
N PRO A 175 -3.45 -1.59 3.07
CA PRO A 175 -3.00 -2.96 3.28
C PRO A 175 -2.38 -3.57 2.00
N GLU A 176 -2.88 -3.21 0.82
CA GLU A 176 -2.34 -3.72 -0.44
C GLU A 176 -0.93 -3.15 -0.73
N LEU A 177 -0.73 -1.85 -0.56
CA LEU A 177 0.58 -1.21 -0.72
C LEU A 177 1.59 -1.78 0.28
N ASN A 178 1.18 -2.04 1.53
CA ASN A 178 2.05 -2.67 2.52
C ASN A 178 2.45 -4.10 2.13
N LEU A 179 1.51 -4.91 1.64
CA LEU A 179 1.81 -6.25 1.13
C LEU A 179 2.82 -6.18 -0.02
N ASN A 180 2.58 -5.31 -1.00
CA ASN A 180 3.47 -5.10 -2.13
C ASN A 180 4.88 -4.64 -1.70
N LEU A 181 4.97 -3.79 -0.67
CA LEU A 181 6.25 -3.33 -0.13
C LEU A 181 7.03 -4.49 0.54
N LYS A 182 6.35 -5.35 1.31
CA LYS A 182 6.97 -6.57 1.89
C LYS A 182 7.55 -7.46 0.79
N VAL A 183 6.81 -7.67 -0.30
CA VAL A 183 7.26 -8.46 -1.45
C VAL A 183 8.53 -7.84 -2.03
N LEU A 184 8.55 -6.54 -2.33
CA LEU A 184 9.72 -5.89 -2.89
C LEU A 184 10.95 -5.95 -1.97
N TYR A 185 10.78 -5.80 -0.66
CA TYR A 185 11.89 -5.96 0.26
C TYR A 185 12.48 -7.37 0.22
N ASN A 186 11.64 -8.41 0.16
CA ASN A 186 12.11 -9.79 -0.01
C ASN A 186 12.83 -9.98 -1.37
N LEU A 187 12.30 -9.43 -2.46
CA LEU A 187 12.92 -9.52 -3.80
C LEU A 187 14.29 -8.83 -3.85
N ILE A 188 14.40 -7.63 -3.27
CA ILE A 188 15.67 -6.89 -3.16
C ILE A 188 16.69 -7.70 -2.36
N ALA A 189 16.29 -8.26 -1.21
CA ALA A 189 17.17 -9.09 -0.39
C ALA A 189 17.58 -10.38 -1.13
N THR A 190 16.67 -10.97 -1.90
CA THR A 190 16.95 -12.13 -2.76
C THR A 190 18.00 -11.80 -3.82
N LEU A 191 17.87 -10.69 -4.55
CA LEU A 191 18.88 -10.27 -5.52
C LEU A 191 20.24 -10.05 -4.88
N LYS A 192 20.29 -9.31 -3.75
CA LYS A 192 21.53 -9.06 -3.00
C LYS A 192 22.22 -10.34 -2.55
N SER A 193 21.48 -11.30 -1.99
CA SER A 193 22.03 -12.59 -1.54
C SER A 193 22.53 -13.49 -2.67
N SER A 194 22.08 -13.22 -3.91
CA SER A 194 22.48 -13.96 -5.11
C SER A 194 23.70 -13.37 -5.82
N GLY A 195 24.25 -12.24 -5.34
CA GLY A 195 25.38 -11.56 -5.98
C GLY A 195 25.05 -10.91 -7.33
N ASN A 196 23.77 -10.75 -7.66
CA ASN A 196 23.31 -10.13 -8.89
C ASN A 196 22.98 -8.64 -8.62
N TYR A 197 24.00 -7.78 -8.60
CA TYR A 197 23.89 -6.33 -8.47
C TYR A 197 24.89 -5.62 -9.37
#